data_AF-A0A1X7RUV4-F1
#
_entry.id   AF-A0A1X7RUV4-F1
#
_cell.length_a   1.000
_cell.length_b   1.000
_cell.length_c   1.000
_cell.angle_alpha   90.00
_cell.angle_beta   90.00
_cell.angle_gamma   90.00
#
_symmetry.space_group_name_H-M   'P 1'
#
loop_
_entity.id
_entity.type
_entity.pdbx_description
1 polymer ?
#
loop_
_entity_poly.entity_id
_entity_poly.type
_entity_poly.pdbx_seq_one_letter_code
_entity_poly.pdbx_strand_id
1 'polypeptide(L)'
;MTIPEDQRKKWLMWVDADSIVLNPAISPEHFLPPENLKDVWALLTADKNGLNAGIFYLKVHPDSVDFLTQVVAYPLDYPDIDLGWFGVQAAMSKVLEAMKADPRRRDALAGVAWIPRTWINAYQGERIFEGKPGDLMVHFAGLGATRLSLMAKWLDELVQHPAKWEVPLGKTRYEKAVPGFWNQFVSNSTRIDCSPEGLKKGRCVEAK
;
A
#
# COMPACT_ATOMS: atom_id res chain seq x y z
N MET A 1 11.57 6.56 28.78
CA MET A 1 12.79 5.83 28.37
C MET A 1 12.74 5.65 26.86
N THR A 2 13.76 6.08 26.13
CA THR A 2 13.82 5.92 24.66
C THR A 2 14.33 4.53 24.31
N ILE A 3 13.61 3.83 23.44
CA ILE A 3 14.02 2.53 22.88
C ILE A 3 15.37 2.71 22.14
N PRO A 4 16.35 1.77 22.26
CA PRO A 4 17.60 1.78 21.51
C PRO A 4 17.39 1.89 19.99
N GLU A 5 18.28 2.55 19.26
CA GLU A 5 18.11 2.87 17.83
C GLU A 5 17.93 1.62 16.96
N ASP A 6 18.68 0.57 17.24
CA ASP A 6 18.62 -0.74 16.60
C ASP A 6 17.29 -1.48 16.85
N GLN A 7 16.59 -1.12 17.93
CA GLN A 7 15.30 -1.71 18.32
C GLN A 7 14.09 -0.85 17.91
N ARG A 8 14.32 0.36 17.37
CA ARG A 8 13.22 1.22 16.91
C ARG A 8 12.62 0.65 15.64
N LYS A 9 11.29 0.54 15.64
CA LYS A 9 10.54 0.24 14.42
C LYS A 9 10.82 1.36 13.40
N LYS A 10 11.32 0.96 12.24
CA LYS A 10 11.67 1.90 11.15
C LYS A 10 10.48 2.19 10.24
N TRP A 11 9.48 1.31 10.23
CA TRP A 11 8.32 1.37 9.34
C TRP A 11 7.04 1.05 10.10
N LEU A 12 5.97 1.72 9.70
CA LEU A 12 4.59 1.47 10.07
C LEU A 12 3.86 0.97 8.83
N MET A 13 3.11 -0.12 8.97
CA MET A 13 2.12 -0.58 8.00
C MET A 13 0.74 -0.24 8.56
N TRP A 14 -0.03 0.56 7.84
CA TRP A 14 -1.45 0.74 8.12
C TRP A 14 -2.25 -0.33 7.39
N VAL A 15 -3.26 -0.90 8.04
CA VAL A 15 -4.18 -1.89 7.47
C VAL A 15 -5.59 -1.59 7.97
N ASP A 16 -6.53 -1.40 7.05
CA ASP A 16 -7.95 -1.23 7.38
C ASP A 16 -8.52 -2.48 8.06
N ALA A 17 -9.43 -2.27 9.01
CA ALA A 17 -10.01 -3.31 9.85
C ALA A 17 -10.85 -4.35 9.07
N ASP A 18 -11.27 -4.03 7.86
CA ASP A 18 -11.94 -4.95 6.94
C ASP A 18 -10.96 -5.61 5.97
N SER A 19 -9.81 -6.04 6.49
CA SER A 19 -8.81 -6.84 5.77
C SER A 19 -8.50 -8.14 6.52
N ILE A 20 -8.14 -9.19 5.79
CA ILE A 20 -7.75 -10.50 6.34
C ILE A 20 -6.39 -10.91 5.75
N VAL A 21 -5.48 -11.33 6.62
CA VAL A 21 -4.21 -11.96 6.22
C VAL A 21 -4.51 -13.35 5.65
N LEU A 22 -4.12 -13.57 4.39
CA LEU A 22 -4.31 -14.84 3.71
C LEU A 22 -3.11 -15.77 3.89
N ASN A 23 -1.91 -15.21 3.85
CA ASN A 23 -0.67 -15.98 3.87
C ASN A 23 0.27 -15.51 4.99
N PRO A 24 0.14 -16.06 6.22
CA PRO A 24 1.03 -15.75 7.34
C PRO A 24 2.50 -16.16 7.12
N ALA A 25 2.82 -16.96 6.08
CA ALA A 25 4.20 -17.31 5.77
C ALA A 25 4.99 -16.17 5.09
N ILE A 26 4.34 -15.06 4.74
CA ILE A 26 4.97 -13.90 4.12
C ILE A 26 5.08 -12.78 5.15
N SER A 27 6.31 -12.40 5.47
CA SER A 27 6.57 -11.23 6.32
C SER A 27 6.12 -9.95 5.61
N PRO A 28 5.37 -9.04 6.26
CA PRO A 28 5.10 -7.71 5.73
C PRO A 28 6.38 -6.91 5.41
N GLU A 29 7.49 -7.22 6.09
CA GLU A 29 8.78 -6.58 5.84
C GLU A 29 9.37 -6.95 4.47
N HIS A 30 8.93 -8.05 3.86
CA HIS A 30 9.39 -8.46 2.53
C HIS A 30 9.17 -7.38 1.47
N PHE A 31 8.12 -6.55 1.62
CA PHE A 31 7.76 -5.49 0.68
C PHE A 31 8.58 -4.21 0.87
N LEU A 32 9.30 -4.07 1.99
CA LEU A 32 10.06 -2.87 2.30
C LEU A 32 11.28 -2.70 1.36
N PRO A 33 11.74 -1.46 1.16
CA PRO A 33 12.94 -1.20 0.37
C PRO A 33 14.18 -1.81 1.04
N PRO A 34 15.18 -2.19 0.25
CA PRO A 34 16.48 -2.58 0.79
C PRO A 34 17.12 -1.40 1.56
N GLU A 35 17.93 -1.71 2.57
CA GLU A 35 18.43 -0.72 3.54
C GLU A 35 19.25 0.44 2.93
N ASN A 36 19.80 0.25 1.74
CA ASN A 36 20.53 1.27 1.01
C ASN A 36 19.63 2.39 0.46
N LEU A 37 18.31 2.18 0.35
CA LEU A 37 17.35 3.20 -0.09
C LEU A 37 16.79 3.97 1.09
N LYS A 38 17.64 4.83 1.66
CA LYS A 38 17.32 5.58 2.87
C LYS A 38 16.26 6.67 2.65
N ASP A 39 16.13 7.17 1.43
CA ASP A 39 15.24 8.27 1.11
C ASP A 39 13.80 7.82 0.81
N VAL A 40 13.57 6.52 0.63
CA VAL A 40 12.21 5.98 0.50
C VAL A 40 11.52 6.05 1.87
N TRP A 41 10.40 6.77 1.93
CA TRP A 41 9.65 7.00 3.17
C TRP A 41 8.17 6.59 3.09
N ALA A 42 7.64 6.32 1.89
CA ALA A 42 6.27 5.83 1.73
C ALA A 42 6.18 4.76 0.65
N LEU A 43 5.41 3.70 0.94
CA LEU A 43 4.94 2.74 -0.07
C LEU A 43 3.44 2.89 -0.16
N LEU A 44 2.98 3.43 -1.28
CA LEU A 44 1.59 3.72 -1.53
C LEU A 44 1.04 2.82 -2.64
N THR A 45 -0.27 2.65 -2.64
CA THR A 45 -0.98 1.94 -3.70
C THR A 45 -2.02 2.85 -4.32
N ALA A 46 -2.47 2.52 -5.52
CA ALA A 46 -3.54 3.23 -6.19
C ALA A 46 -4.53 2.25 -6.84
N ASP A 47 -5.74 2.73 -7.06
CA ASP A 47 -6.80 2.04 -7.80
C ASP A 47 -7.51 3.01 -8.76
N LYS A 48 -8.67 2.61 -9.29
CA LYS A 48 -9.46 3.43 -10.22
C LYS A 48 -9.91 4.78 -9.64
N ASN A 49 -9.91 4.93 -8.32
CA ASN A 49 -10.28 6.13 -7.59
C ASN A 49 -9.06 7.00 -7.20
N GLY A 50 -7.85 6.63 -7.62
CA GLY A 50 -6.61 7.35 -7.28
C GLY A 50 -5.79 6.63 -6.21
N LEU A 51 -5.11 7.38 -5.33
CA LEU A 51 -4.40 6.80 -4.18
C LEU A 51 -5.37 5.92 -3.39
N ASN A 52 -4.90 4.80 -2.86
CA ASN A 52 -5.66 3.98 -1.93
C ASN A 52 -5.09 4.11 -0.51
N ALA A 53 -5.94 4.50 0.43
CA ALA A 53 -5.53 4.73 1.82
C ALA A 53 -5.78 3.53 2.75
N GLY A 54 -6.32 2.43 2.24
CA GLY A 54 -6.69 1.30 3.11
C GLY A 54 -5.50 0.50 3.61
N ILE A 55 -4.44 0.41 2.80
CA ILE A 55 -3.20 -0.29 3.18
C ILE A 55 -1.99 0.41 2.55
N PHE A 56 -1.07 0.85 3.40
CA PHE A 56 0.15 1.56 2.98
C PHE A 56 1.26 1.41 4.03
N TYR A 57 2.50 1.73 3.63
CA TYR A 57 3.63 1.81 4.57
C TYR A 57 4.15 3.24 4.67
N LEU A 58 4.48 3.67 5.88
CA LEU A 58 5.24 4.89 6.15
C LEU A 58 6.46 4.57 6.98
N LYS A 59 7.60 5.15 6.61
CA LYS A 59 8.81 5.11 7.42
C LYS A 59 8.66 6.05 8.61
N VAL A 60 9.37 5.78 9.70
CA VAL A 60 9.59 6.80 10.73
C VAL A 60 10.57 7.83 10.16
N HIS A 61 10.03 8.85 9.50
CA HIS A 61 10.76 9.84 8.72
C HIS A 61 10.13 11.23 8.84
N PRO A 62 10.91 12.35 8.79
CA PRO A 62 10.35 13.70 8.80
C PRO A 62 9.27 13.93 7.74
N ASP A 63 9.49 13.44 6.50
CA ASP A 63 8.48 13.57 5.43
C ASP A 63 7.18 12.82 5.75
N SER A 64 7.24 11.68 6.45
CA SER A 64 6.04 10.96 6.87
C SER A 64 5.26 11.75 7.93
N VAL A 65 5.95 12.40 8.87
CA VAL A 65 5.31 13.24 9.90
C VAL A 65 4.67 14.47 9.28
N ASP A 66 5.40 15.15 8.41
CA ASP A 66 4.92 16.33 7.69
C ASP A 66 3.73 15.98 6.79
N PHE A 67 3.80 14.85 6.07
CA PHE A 67 2.70 14.34 5.25
C PHE A 67 1.45 14.07 6.09
N LEU A 68 1.55 13.30 7.18
CA LEU A 68 0.40 13.01 8.05
C LEU A 68 -0.18 14.27 8.71
N THR A 69 0.69 15.22 9.09
CA THR A 69 0.26 16.49 9.68
C THR A 69 -0.58 17.29 8.68
N GLN A 70 -0.11 17.41 7.43
CA GLN A 70 -0.86 18.08 6.37
C GLN A 70 -2.17 17.36 6.04
N VAL A 71 -2.20 16.03 6.05
CA VAL A 71 -3.42 15.25 5.80
C VAL A 71 -4.48 15.51 6.87
N VAL A 72 -4.09 15.55 8.15
CA VAL A 72 -5.01 15.84 9.26
C VAL A 72 -5.45 17.31 9.27
N ALA A 73 -4.55 18.23 8.92
CA ALA A 73 -4.85 19.65 8.84
C ALA A 73 -5.71 20.02 7.61
N TYR A 74 -5.67 19.22 6.55
CA TYR A 74 -6.33 19.51 5.28
C TYR A 74 -7.80 19.96 5.40
N PRO A 75 -8.70 19.26 6.11
CA PRO A 75 -10.09 19.71 6.25
C PRO A 75 -10.24 21.01 7.06
N LEU A 76 -9.25 21.37 7.89
CA LEU A 76 -9.24 22.63 8.64
C LEU A 76 -8.76 23.79 7.77
N ASP A 77 -7.73 23.56 6.96
CA ASP A 77 -7.14 24.57 6.06
C ASP A 77 -8.00 24.82 4.82
N TYR A 78 -8.78 23.81 4.40
CA TYR A 78 -9.62 23.85 3.20
C TYR A 78 -11.06 23.41 3.50
N PRO A 79 -11.80 24.12 4.38
CA PRO A 79 -13.13 23.72 4.83
C PRO A 79 -14.18 23.71 3.70
N ASP A 80 -13.94 24.45 2.63
CA ASP A 80 -14.84 24.55 1.47
C ASP A 80 -14.64 23.42 0.44
N ILE A 81 -13.61 22.57 0.60
CA ILE A 81 -13.36 21.44 -0.29
C ILE A 81 -14.10 20.20 0.22
N ASP A 82 -15.06 19.73 -0.55
CA ASP A 82 -15.69 18.43 -0.30
C ASP A 82 -14.69 17.29 -0.60
N LEU A 83 -14.24 16.61 0.46
CA LEU A 83 -13.37 15.44 0.38
C LEU A 83 -14.14 14.15 0.06
N GLY A 84 -15.46 14.21 0.00
CA GLY A 84 -16.34 13.10 -0.32
C GLY A 84 -16.29 11.96 0.70
N TRP A 85 -16.78 10.80 0.27
CA TRP A 85 -16.89 9.60 1.14
C TRP A 85 -15.54 9.06 1.61
N PHE A 86 -14.48 9.23 0.82
CA PHE A 86 -13.14 8.73 1.11
C PHE A 86 -12.23 9.86 1.63
N GLY A 87 -12.68 10.56 2.68
CA GLY A 87 -12.09 11.83 3.10
C GLY A 87 -10.57 11.81 3.32
N VAL A 88 -10.05 10.81 4.05
CA VAL A 88 -8.60 10.66 4.31
C VAL A 88 -7.84 10.38 3.01
N GLN A 89 -8.36 9.51 2.16
CA GLN A 89 -7.76 9.17 0.86
C GLN A 89 -7.70 10.38 -0.08
N ALA A 90 -8.78 11.18 -0.11
CA ALA A 90 -8.84 12.41 -0.88
C ALA A 90 -7.83 13.44 -0.34
N ALA A 91 -7.75 13.63 0.98
CA ALA A 91 -6.78 14.51 1.61
C ALA A 91 -5.33 14.08 1.31
N MET A 92 -5.01 12.79 1.46
CA MET A 92 -3.69 12.24 1.09
C MET A 92 -3.32 12.54 -0.37
N SER A 93 -4.27 12.36 -1.29
CA SER A 93 -4.06 12.68 -2.70
C SER A 93 -3.76 14.16 -2.91
N LYS A 94 -4.53 15.04 -2.26
CA LYS A 94 -4.37 16.50 -2.37
C LYS A 94 -3.06 16.99 -1.79
N VAL A 95 -2.61 16.43 -0.66
CA VAL A 95 -1.31 16.75 -0.07
C VAL A 95 -0.18 16.34 -1.01
N LEU A 96 -0.22 15.15 -1.61
CA LEU A 96 0.80 14.73 -2.60
C LEU A 96 0.79 15.62 -3.85
N GLU A 97 -0.39 16.04 -4.33
CA GLU A 97 -0.53 16.99 -5.43
C GLU A 97 0.11 18.35 -5.08
N ALA A 98 -0.12 18.86 -3.86
CA ALA A 98 0.48 20.10 -3.38
C ALA A 98 2.01 19.99 -3.25
N MET A 99 2.52 18.88 -2.70
CA MET A 99 3.95 18.58 -2.66
C MET A 99 4.57 18.53 -4.07
N LYS A 100 3.82 18.06 -5.07
CA LYS A 100 4.30 17.98 -6.47
C LYS A 100 4.39 19.35 -7.12
N ALA A 101 3.53 20.26 -6.72
CA ALA A 101 3.55 21.65 -7.18
C ALA A 101 4.65 22.49 -6.50
N ASP A 102 5.12 22.10 -5.30
CA ASP A 102 6.17 22.82 -4.57
C ASP A 102 7.59 22.35 -4.97
N PRO A 103 8.42 23.21 -5.61
CA PRO A 103 9.79 22.85 -5.99
C PRO A 103 10.66 22.40 -4.82
N ARG A 104 10.37 22.86 -3.60
CA ARG A 104 11.13 22.53 -2.38
C ARG A 104 10.88 21.10 -1.89
N ARG A 105 9.82 20.45 -2.38
CA ARG A 105 9.37 19.12 -1.95
C ARG A 105 9.65 18.03 -2.99
N ARG A 106 10.31 18.36 -4.11
CA ARG A 106 10.62 17.41 -5.19
C ARG A 106 11.41 16.21 -4.72
N ASP A 107 12.43 16.42 -3.88
CA ASP A 107 13.26 15.34 -3.35
C ASP A 107 12.47 14.41 -2.43
N ALA A 108 11.57 14.97 -1.60
CA ALA A 108 10.66 14.17 -0.78
C ALA A 108 9.76 13.28 -1.65
N LEU A 109 9.24 13.78 -2.77
CA LEU A 109 8.40 12.97 -3.65
C LEU A 109 9.15 11.83 -4.34
N ALA A 110 10.46 11.96 -4.56
CA ALA A 110 11.27 10.85 -5.07
C ALA A 110 11.32 9.67 -4.07
N GLY A 111 11.08 9.94 -2.78
CA GLY A 111 10.96 8.94 -1.72
C GLY A 111 9.61 8.21 -1.64
N VAL A 112 8.65 8.52 -2.51
CA VAL A 112 7.35 7.84 -2.57
C VAL A 112 7.39 6.72 -3.61
N ALA A 113 7.30 5.48 -3.15
CA ALA A 113 7.23 4.30 -4.00
C ALA A 113 5.78 3.86 -4.23
N TRP A 114 5.34 3.85 -5.48
CA TRP A 114 4.03 3.30 -5.85
C TRP A 114 4.18 1.81 -6.21
N ILE A 115 3.73 0.93 -5.32
CA ILE A 115 3.83 -0.53 -5.50
C ILE A 115 2.54 -1.09 -6.09
N PRO A 116 2.58 -2.29 -6.73
CA PRO A 116 1.37 -2.95 -7.19
C PRO A 116 0.38 -3.18 -6.04
N ARG A 117 -0.86 -2.70 -6.17
CA ARG A 117 -1.87 -2.78 -5.11
C ARG A 117 -2.13 -4.22 -4.67
N THR A 118 -2.21 -5.16 -5.61
CA THR A 118 -2.48 -6.58 -5.33
C THR A 118 -1.37 -7.27 -4.52
N TRP A 119 -0.24 -6.61 -4.27
CA TRP A 119 0.77 -7.16 -3.36
C TRP A 119 0.31 -7.16 -1.91
N ILE A 120 -0.33 -6.08 -1.49
CA ILE A 120 -0.67 -5.84 -0.10
C ILE A 120 -2.15 -5.53 0.11
N ASN A 121 -2.94 -5.45 -0.96
CA ASN A 121 -4.29 -4.90 -0.92
C ASN A 121 -5.15 -5.44 -2.07
N ALA A 122 -5.16 -6.76 -2.28
CA ALA A 122 -6.04 -7.40 -3.26
C ALA A 122 -7.50 -7.29 -2.80
N TYR A 123 -8.44 -6.99 -3.71
CA TYR A 123 -9.85 -6.83 -3.33
C TYR A 123 -10.65 -8.11 -3.42
N GLN A 124 -11.54 -8.26 -2.43
CA GLN A 124 -12.74 -9.05 -2.57
C GLN A 124 -13.88 -8.13 -3.01
N GLY A 125 -14.41 -8.35 -4.22
CA GLY A 125 -15.73 -7.86 -4.64
C GLY A 125 -16.84 -8.82 -4.22
N GLU A 126 -18.11 -8.47 -4.44
CA GLU A 126 -19.22 -9.35 -4.06
C GLU A 126 -19.19 -10.74 -4.72
N ARG A 127 -18.60 -10.83 -5.92
CA ARG A 127 -18.58 -12.05 -6.74
C ARG A 127 -17.19 -12.45 -7.22
N ILE A 128 -16.21 -11.56 -7.15
CA ILE A 128 -14.91 -11.73 -7.77
C ILE A 128 -13.84 -11.42 -6.72
N PHE A 129 -12.86 -12.30 -6.62
CA PHE A 129 -11.63 -12.05 -5.87
C PHE A 129 -10.50 -11.74 -6.86
N GLU A 130 -9.73 -10.68 -6.59
CA GLU A 130 -8.62 -10.27 -7.46
C GLU A 130 -7.31 -11.02 -7.18
N GLY A 131 -7.16 -11.56 -5.97
CA GLY A 131 -5.93 -12.22 -5.57
C GLY A 131 -5.85 -13.68 -6.01
N LYS A 132 -4.80 -14.35 -5.55
CA LYS A 132 -4.51 -15.75 -5.83
C LYS A 132 -3.86 -16.44 -4.62
N PRO A 133 -3.86 -17.78 -4.55
CA PRO A 133 -3.08 -18.52 -3.56
C PRO A 133 -1.65 -17.99 -3.41
N GLY A 134 -1.23 -17.79 -2.16
CA GLY A 134 0.06 -17.21 -1.81
C GLY A 134 0.10 -15.68 -1.69
N ASP A 135 -0.98 -14.97 -2.03
CA ASP A 135 -1.10 -13.53 -1.77
C ASP A 135 -1.10 -13.23 -0.27
N LEU A 136 -0.56 -12.06 0.11
CA LEU A 136 -0.41 -11.69 1.51
C LEU A 136 -1.77 -11.53 2.21
N MET A 137 -2.69 -10.75 1.61
CA MET A 137 -3.94 -10.37 2.25
C MET A 137 -5.03 -9.97 1.25
N VAL A 138 -6.26 -9.95 1.76
CA VAL A 138 -7.46 -9.50 1.04
C VAL A 138 -8.14 -8.36 1.81
N HIS A 139 -8.64 -7.37 1.07
CA HIS A 139 -9.37 -6.22 1.59
C HIS A 139 -10.81 -6.19 1.06
N PHE A 140 -11.76 -5.92 1.95
CA PHE A 140 -13.20 -5.97 1.72
C PHE A 140 -13.82 -4.57 1.56
N ALA A 141 -13.13 -3.69 0.82
CA ALA A 141 -13.50 -2.30 0.62
C ALA A 141 -14.87 -2.15 -0.08
N GLY A 142 -15.73 -1.28 0.46
CA GLY A 142 -16.98 -0.87 -0.20
C GLY A 142 -18.07 -1.94 -0.32
N LEU A 143 -17.98 -3.05 0.43
CA LEU A 143 -18.96 -4.15 0.36
C LEU A 143 -20.24 -3.94 1.20
N GLY A 144 -20.33 -2.87 1.99
CA GLY A 144 -21.53 -2.53 2.77
C GLY A 144 -22.01 -3.71 3.63
N ALA A 145 -23.26 -4.11 3.45
CA ALA A 145 -23.91 -5.17 4.22
C ALA A 145 -23.33 -6.58 3.94
N THR A 146 -22.71 -6.83 2.79
CA THR A 146 -22.14 -8.15 2.44
C THR A 146 -20.75 -8.37 3.02
N ARG A 147 -20.11 -7.31 3.54
CA ARG A 147 -18.73 -7.35 4.06
C ARG A 147 -18.54 -8.46 5.10
N LEU A 148 -19.33 -8.44 6.19
CA LEU A 148 -19.14 -9.35 7.32
C LEU A 148 -19.37 -10.82 6.92
N SER A 149 -20.35 -11.09 6.06
CA SER A 149 -20.62 -12.45 5.61
C SER A 149 -19.53 -12.98 4.68
N LEU A 150 -18.94 -12.13 3.84
CA LEU A 150 -17.79 -12.50 3.00
C LEU A 150 -16.52 -12.69 3.83
N MET A 151 -16.28 -11.84 4.83
CA MET A 151 -15.16 -12.02 5.76
C MET A 151 -15.26 -13.35 6.52
N ALA A 152 -16.44 -13.69 7.04
CA ALA A 152 -16.68 -14.99 7.67
C ALA A 152 -16.37 -16.18 6.73
N LYS A 153 -16.83 -16.12 5.47
CA LYS A 153 -16.51 -17.16 4.47
C LYS A 153 -15.01 -17.30 4.22
N TRP A 154 -14.27 -16.20 4.22
CA TRP A 154 -12.82 -16.23 4.06
C TRP A 154 -12.11 -16.82 5.28
N LEU A 155 -12.56 -16.51 6.49
CA LEU A 155 -12.04 -17.15 7.71
C LEU A 155 -12.28 -18.66 7.68
N ASP A 156 -13.48 -19.10 7.26
CA ASP A 156 -13.79 -20.52 7.09
C ASP A 156 -12.89 -21.18 6.03
N GLU A 157 -12.66 -20.52 4.89
CA GLU A 157 -11.77 -21.00 3.83
C GLU A 157 -10.31 -21.15 4.32
N LEU A 158 -9.81 -20.20 5.13
CA LEU A 158 -8.45 -20.25 5.68
C LEU A 158 -8.31 -21.37 6.73
N VAL A 159 -9.35 -21.61 7.53
CA VAL A 159 -9.35 -22.72 8.50
C VAL A 159 -9.45 -24.08 7.81
N GLN A 160 -10.27 -24.21 6.76
CA GLN A 160 -10.48 -25.47 6.06
C GLN A 160 -9.35 -25.81 5.09
N HIS A 161 -8.74 -24.80 4.48
CA HIS A 161 -7.74 -24.97 3.42
C HIS A 161 -6.45 -24.15 3.66
N PRO A 162 -5.80 -24.23 4.84
CA PRO A 162 -4.65 -23.39 5.17
C PRO A 162 -3.49 -23.61 4.20
N ALA A 163 -3.18 -24.86 3.83
CA ALA A 163 -2.09 -25.20 2.91
C ALA A 163 -2.26 -24.64 1.48
N LYS A 164 -3.47 -24.25 1.09
CA LYS A 164 -3.71 -23.57 -0.19
C LYS A 164 -3.20 -22.13 -0.15
N TRP A 165 -3.36 -21.44 0.98
CA TRP A 165 -3.08 -20.02 1.10
C TRP A 165 -1.70 -19.73 1.73
N GLU A 166 -1.26 -20.59 2.65
CA GLU A 166 0.06 -20.54 3.31
C GLU A 166 1.17 -21.03 2.39
N VAL A 167 1.51 -20.22 1.38
CA VAL A 167 2.57 -20.52 0.43
C VAL A 167 3.88 -19.86 0.89
N PRO A 168 4.97 -20.62 1.09
CA PRO A 168 6.24 -20.03 1.51
C PRO A 168 6.79 -19.06 0.45
N LEU A 169 7.51 -18.03 0.89
CA LEU A 169 8.00 -16.94 0.03
C LEU A 169 8.60 -17.43 -1.30
N GLY A 170 9.50 -18.41 -1.26
CA GLY A 170 10.18 -18.96 -2.45
C GLY A 170 9.29 -19.70 -3.45
N LYS A 171 8.00 -19.84 -3.16
CA LYS A 171 6.97 -20.37 -4.08
C LYS A 171 5.93 -19.33 -4.48
N THR A 172 6.05 -18.10 -3.98
CA THR A 172 5.18 -16.99 -4.36
C THR A 172 5.81 -16.15 -5.47
N ARG A 173 5.02 -15.31 -6.15
CA ARG A 173 5.57 -14.31 -7.08
C ARG A 173 6.46 -13.28 -6.39
N TYR A 174 6.26 -13.06 -5.09
CA TYR A 174 6.94 -12.00 -4.34
C TYR A 174 8.45 -12.21 -4.26
N GLU A 175 8.92 -13.46 -4.29
CA GLU A 175 10.36 -13.80 -4.26
C GLU A 175 11.14 -13.04 -5.35
N LYS A 176 10.58 -12.98 -6.57
CA LYS A 176 11.24 -12.33 -7.72
C LYS A 176 10.69 -10.93 -7.97
N ALA A 177 9.38 -10.73 -7.78
CA ALA A 177 8.72 -9.49 -8.14
C ALA A 177 9.17 -8.31 -7.25
N VAL A 178 9.32 -8.53 -5.93
CA VAL A 178 9.69 -7.46 -5.00
C VAL A 178 11.13 -6.99 -5.19
N PRO A 179 12.16 -7.87 -5.20
CA PRO A 179 13.52 -7.43 -5.51
C PRO A 179 13.64 -6.83 -6.90
N GLY A 180 12.92 -7.39 -7.89
CA GLY A 180 12.87 -6.85 -9.25
C GLY A 180 12.33 -5.42 -9.31
N PHE A 181 11.27 -5.12 -8.55
CA PHE A 181 10.74 -3.76 -8.43
C PHE A 181 11.76 -2.80 -7.82
N TRP A 182 12.39 -3.17 -6.71
CA TRP A 182 13.38 -2.29 -6.07
C TRP A 182 14.59 -2.04 -6.97
N ASN A 183 15.07 -3.05 -7.71
CA ASN A 183 16.16 -2.87 -8.68
C ASN A 183 15.79 -1.88 -9.80
N GLN A 184 14.54 -1.89 -10.25
CA GLN A 184 14.03 -0.94 -11.24
C GLN A 184 13.87 0.46 -10.66
N PHE A 185 13.41 0.56 -9.41
CA PHE A 185 13.29 1.82 -8.67
C PHE A 185 14.65 2.51 -8.56
N VAL A 186 15.71 1.79 -8.16
CA VAL A 186 17.07 2.34 -8.03
C VAL A 186 17.65 2.83 -9.34
N SER A 187 17.43 2.10 -10.42
CA SER A 187 17.97 2.45 -11.74
C SER A 187 17.20 3.58 -12.42
N ASN A 188 16.18 4.16 -11.75
CA ASN A 188 15.21 5.08 -12.32
C ASN A 188 14.68 4.60 -13.68
N SER A 189 14.60 3.27 -13.83
CA SER A 189 14.21 2.57 -15.04
C SER A 189 12.86 1.89 -14.86
N THR A 190 12.11 2.31 -13.83
CA THR A 190 10.83 1.74 -13.42
C THR A 190 9.87 1.71 -14.60
N ARG A 191 9.78 0.52 -15.22
CA ARG A 191 8.83 0.23 -16.29
C ARG A 191 7.42 0.11 -15.73
N ILE A 192 7.34 -0.26 -14.46
CA ILE A 192 6.12 -0.38 -13.67
C ILE A 192 5.87 0.95 -12.99
N ASP A 193 4.80 1.63 -13.39
CA ASP A 193 4.30 2.82 -12.72
C ASP A 193 2.90 2.53 -12.18
N CYS A 194 2.83 2.35 -10.86
CA CYS A 194 1.59 2.08 -10.14
C CYS A 194 1.01 3.32 -9.46
N SER A 195 1.47 4.52 -9.83
CA SER A 195 0.78 5.76 -9.47
C SER A 195 -0.61 5.84 -10.13
N PRO A 196 -1.50 6.73 -9.66
CA PRO A 196 -2.77 7.00 -10.34
C PRO A 196 -2.62 7.29 -11.84
N GLU A 197 -1.61 8.06 -12.24
CA GLU A 197 -1.32 8.35 -13.65
C GLU A 197 -0.74 7.14 -14.41
N GLY A 198 0.04 6.31 -13.72
CA GLY A 198 0.55 5.04 -14.23
C GLY A 198 -0.56 4.06 -14.56
N LEU A 199 -1.51 3.88 -13.64
CA LEU A 199 -2.70 3.02 -13.81
C LEU A 199 -3.56 3.47 -15.00
N LYS A 200 -3.87 4.76 -15.11
CA LYS A 200 -4.64 5.32 -16.24
C LYS A 200 -3.99 5.05 -17.60
N LYS A 201 -2.67 4.94 -17.64
CA LYS A 201 -1.88 4.65 -18.85
C LYS A 201 -1.59 3.15 -19.03
N GLY A 202 -2.12 2.27 -18.18
CA GLY A 202 -1.85 0.84 -18.24
C GLY A 202 -0.39 0.46 -17.97
N ARG A 203 0.35 1.28 -17.22
CA ARG A 203 1.77 1.06 -16.90
C ARG A 203 2.01 0.32 -15.59
N CYS A 204 0.95 0.04 -14.82
CA CYS A 204 1.02 -0.83 -13.65
C CYS A 204 0.64 -2.25 -14.07
N VAL A 205 1.55 -2.94 -14.77
CA VAL A 205 1.38 -4.34 -15.12
C VAL A 205 2.61 -5.07 -14.60
N GLU A 206 2.40 -6.01 -13.67
CA GLU A 206 3.46 -6.92 -13.24
C GLU A 206 4.01 -7.64 -14.49
N ALA A 207 5.32 -7.80 -14.59
CA ALA A 207 5.87 -8.73 -15.58
C ALA A 207 5.26 -10.11 -15.32
N LYS A 208 4.56 -10.66 -16.32
CA LYS A 208 3.97 -12.01 -16.25
C LYS A 208 5.04 -13.07 -15.98
#